data_AF-A0A562WFP5-F1
#
_entry.id   AF-A0A562WFP5-F1
#
_cell.length_a   1.000
_cell.length_b   1.000
_cell.length_c   1.000
_cell.angle_alpha   90.00
_cell.angle_beta   90.00
_cell.angle_gamma   90.00
#
_symmetry.space_group_name_H-M   'P 1'
#
loop_
_entity.id
_entity.type
_entity.pdbx_description
1 polymer ?
#
loop_
_entity_poly.entity_id
_entity_poly.type
_entity_poly.pdbx_seq_one_letter_code
_entity_poly.pdbx_strand_id
1 'polypeptide(L)'
;MRVLADAYHRRSVVLLVRVPDRLTPADEHALTAAAEWFVQHGRCAVWLAGAELRAVDRVRTVRITLPGALTRLAAEPVDPPTDPTAGCPPDRPAPTDAEPPSAPTLRVPPMSGLPRADSAAEQALERALARHRWAYGRRWNHTLTWHTLARPYRLDLFWPVEGLVVEVDGPEHRERLRYADDRHRDAQLQLLGYDVLRFTNDQVLSDVDAVLGTIRDLLAGRRPATVRDEETRHHADR
;
A
#
# COMPACT_ATOMS: atom_id res chain seq x y z
N MET A 1 5.37 -2.68 22.37
CA MET A 1 4.06 -2.20 21.87
C MET A 1 2.88 -2.74 22.65
N ARG A 2 2.78 -4.05 22.94
CA ARG A 2 1.70 -4.59 23.82
C ARG A 2 1.59 -3.87 25.17
N VAL A 3 2.72 -3.59 25.82
CA VAL A 3 2.79 -2.81 27.07
C VAL A 3 2.19 -1.40 26.93
N LEU A 4 2.41 -0.72 25.80
CA LEU A 4 1.81 0.60 25.55
C LEU A 4 0.30 0.49 25.30
N ALA A 5 -0.14 -0.50 24.51
CA ALA A 5 -1.55 -0.75 24.28
C ALA A 5 -2.29 -1.05 25.60
N ASP A 6 -1.69 -1.90 26.44
CA ASP A 6 -2.21 -2.28 27.74
C ASP A 6 -2.24 -1.08 28.71
N ALA A 7 -1.18 -0.26 28.74
CA ALA A 7 -1.09 0.94 29.59
C ALA A 7 -2.17 2.00 29.26
N TYR A 8 -2.59 2.09 28.00
CA TYR A 8 -3.65 3.01 27.56
C TYR A 8 -5.04 2.34 27.44
N HIS A 9 -5.18 1.07 27.85
CA HIS A 9 -6.40 0.28 27.69
C HIS A 9 -6.97 0.31 26.26
N ARG A 10 -6.09 0.09 25.27
CA ARG A 10 -6.44 0.03 23.85
C ARG A 10 -6.06 -1.32 23.26
N ARG A 11 -6.86 -1.80 22.31
CA ARG A 11 -6.62 -3.07 21.58
C ARG A 11 -5.55 -2.94 20.50
N SER A 12 -5.25 -1.72 20.08
CA SER A 12 -4.27 -1.37 19.05
C SER A 12 -3.71 0.02 19.32
N VAL A 13 -2.50 0.27 18.81
CA VAL A 13 -1.82 1.56 18.93
C VAL A 13 -1.30 1.96 17.56
N VAL A 14 -1.38 3.26 17.27
CA VAL A 14 -0.74 3.89 16.13
C VAL A 14 0.43 4.71 16.66
N LEU A 15 1.63 4.48 16.12
CA LEU A 15 2.81 5.29 16.40
C LEU A 15 2.86 6.45 15.41
N LEU A 16 2.65 7.68 15.89
CA LEU A 16 2.85 8.88 15.09
C LEU A 16 4.31 9.33 15.24
N VAL A 17 5.05 9.33 14.14
CA VAL A 17 6.46 9.72 14.08
C VAL A 17 6.57 11.02 13.29
N ARG A 18 7.13 12.05 13.91
CA ARG A 18 7.42 13.31 13.23
C ARG A 18 8.64 13.15 12.35
N VAL A 19 8.51 13.42 11.05
CA VAL A 19 9.60 13.46 10.08
C VAL A 19 10.25 14.85 10.14
N PRO A 20 11.54 14.95 10.51
CA PRO A 20 12.25 16.23 10.51
C PRO A 20 12.36 16.82 9.11
N ASP A 21 12.41 18.16 9.04
CA ASP A 21 12.76 18.84 7.81
C ASP A 21 14.24 18.57 7.47
N ARG A 22 14.53 18.24 6.20
CA ARG A 22 15.89 18.03 5.64
C ARG A 22 16.62 16.75 6.07
N LEU A 23 15.95 15.61 6.05
CA LEU A 23 16.63 14.32 6.12
C LEU A 23 17.52 14.09 4.88
N THR A 24 18.64 13.40 5.06
CA THR A 24 19.41 12.89 3.93
C THR A 24 18.70 11.69 3.28
N PRO A 25 18.96 11.34 2.01
CA PRO A 25 18.39 10.15 1.41
C PRO A 25 18.66 8.87 2.21
N ALA A 26 19.84 8.74 2.82
CA ALA A 26 20.16 7.58 3.67
C ALA A 26 19.30 7.54 4.94
N ASP A 27 19.08 8.70 5.57
CA ASP A 27 18.24 8.80 6.78
C ASP A 27 16.76 8.56 6.47
N GLU A 28 16.26 9.03 5.32
CA GLU A 28 14.89 8.74 4.86
C GLU A 28 14.68 7.23 4.67
N HIS A 29 15.66 6.54 4.07
CA HIS A 29 15.64 5.09 3.92
C HIS A 29 15.68 4.38 5.28
N ALA A 30 16.54 4.82 6.20
CA ALA A 30 16.66 4.24 7.54
C ALA A 30 15.38 4.44 8.37
N LEU A 31 14.80 5.65 8.34
CA LEU A 31 13.53 5.94 9.00
C LEU A 31 12.40 5.07 8.47
N THR A 32 12.32 4.94 7.15
CA THR A 32 11.31 4.08 6.50
C THR A 32 11.50 2.61 6.88
N ALA A 33 12.72 2.10 6.82
CA ALA A 33 13.02 0.72 7.17
C ALA A 33 12.69 0.43 8.65
N ALA A 34 13.01 1.36 9.55
CA ALA A 34 12.64 1.25 10.96
C ALA A 34 11.12 1.24 11.15
N ALA A 35 10.39 2.14 10.47
CA ALA A 35 8.93 2.18 10.51
C ALA A 35 8.31 0.87 10.00
N GLU A 36 8.78 0.35 8.85
CA GLU A 36 8.36 -0.94 8.30
C GLU A 36 8.63 -2.10 9.27
N TRP A 37 9.81 -2.10 9.88
CA TRP A 37 10.18 -3.11 10.88
C TRP A 37 9.22 -3.09 12.07
N PHE A 38 8.87 -1.91 12.59
CA PHE A 38 7.87 -1.77 13.65
C PHE A 38 6.48 -2.24 13.23
N VAL A 39 6.06 -1.98 11.99
CA VAL A 39 4.77 -2.49 11.48
C VAL A 39 4.78 -4.02 11.44
N GLN A 40 5.85 -4.62 10.93
CA GLN A 40 5.97 -6.07 10.76
C GLN A 40 6.07 -6.81 12.11
N HIS A 41 6.82 -6.28 13.07
CA HIS A 41 7.14 -6.99 14.32
C HIS A 41 6.36 -6.46 15.54
N GLY A 42 5.89 -5.22 15.49
CA GLY A 42 5.29 -4.52 16.62
C GLY A 42 3.77 -4.63 16.74
N ARG A 43 3.07 -5.21 15.74
CA ARG A 43 1.60 -5.23 15.64
C ARG A 43 0.98 -3.84 15.84
N CYS A 44 1.60 -2.81 15.28
CA CYS A 44 1.14 -1.43 15.34
C CYS A 44 1.18 -0.81 13.95
N ALA A 45 0.35 0.20 13.71
CA ALA A 45 0.50 1.06 12.54
C ALA A 45 1.51 2.17 12.88
N VAL A 46 2.32 2.58 11.91
CA VAL A 46 3.24 3.73 12.04
C VAL A 46 2.80 4.80 11.03
N TRP A 47 2.57 6.01 11.50
CA TRP A 47 2.23 7.17 10.68
C TRP A 47 3.40 8.14 10.70
N LEU A 48 3.95 8.44 9.52
CA LEU A 48 4.98 9.46 9.36
C LEU A 48 4.29 10.79 9.05
N ALA A 49 4.54 11.82 9.86
CA ALA A 49 3.94 13.14 9.71
C ALA A 49 5.00 14.25 9.70
N GLY A 50 4.91 15.20 8.80
CA GLY A 50 5.90 16.28 8.65
C GLY A 50 6.39 16.40 7.22
N ALA A 51 7.71 16.51 7.04
CA ALA A 51 8.32 16.63 5.72
C ALA A 51 8.02 15.41 4.83
N GLU A 52 7.85 15.69 3.53
CA GLU A 52 7.70 14.65 2.50
C GLU A 52 9.03 13.91 2.30
N LEU A 53 9.00 12.58 2.30
CA LEU A 53 10.13 11.73 1.94
C LEU A 53 10.33 11.79 0.42
N ARG A 54 11.52 12.18 -0.02
CA ARG A 54 11.84 12.43 -1.44
C ARG A 54 12.63 11.30 -2.08
N ALA A 55 13.38 10.56 -1.27
CA ALA A 55 14.21 9.45 -1.70
C ALA A 55 13.47 8.10 -1.62
N VAL A 56 12.24 8.09 -1.09
CA VAL A 56 11.51 6.86 -0.78
C VAL A 56 10.11 6.89 -1.39
N ASP A 57 9.96 6.28 -2.57
CA ASP A 57 8.68 6.24 -3.29
C ASP A 57 7.65 5.24 -2.72
N ARG A 58 8.12 4.31 -1.87
CA ARG A 58 7.28 3.22 -1.31
C ARG A 58 6.36 3.66 -0.18
N VAL A 59 6.63 4.81 0.44
CA VAL A 59 5.77 5.41 1.47
C VAL A 59 4.98 6.55 0.82
N ARG A 60 3.68 6.36 0.63
CA ARG A 60 2.82 7.38 0.01
C ARG A 60 2.60 8.54 0.98
N THR A 61 2.99 9.75 0.57
CA THR A 61 2.71 10.99 1.32
C THR A 61 1.30 11.47 1.01
N VAL A 62 0.52 11.79 2.06
CA VAL A 62 -0.80 12.41 1.94
C VAL A 62 -0.73 13.79 2.58
N ARG A 63 -1.07 14.83 1.80
CA ARG A 63 -1.17 16.20 2.31
C ARG A 63 -2.58 16.44 2.84
N ILE A 64 -2.69 16.85 4.09
CA ILE A 64 -3.95 17.16 4.75
C ILE A 64 -4.01 18.68 4.95
N THR A 65 -5.04 19.32 4.39
CA THR A 65 -5.36 20.70 4.75
C THR A 65 -6.12 20.68 6.06
N LEU A 66 -5.55 21.31 7.09
CA LEU A 66 -6.20 21.38 8.39
C LEU A 66 -7.38 22.37 8.33
N PRO A 67 -8.58 21.99 8.81
CA PRO A 67 -9.67 22.94 9.05
C PRO A 67 -9.20 24.09 9.94
N GLY A 68 -9.70 25.30 9.70
CA GLY A 68 -9.22 26.53 10.38
C GLY A 68 -9.26 26.49 11.91
N ALA A 69 -10.14 25.67 12.50
CA ALA A 69 -10.14 25.42 13.95
C ALA A 69 -8.89 24.66 14.43
N LEU A 70 -8.44 23.64 13.69
CA LEU A 70 -7.22 22.88 14.01
C LEU A 70 -5.96 23.69 13.71
N THR A 71 -5.99 24.55 12.68
CA THR A 71 -4.89 25.49 12.39
C THR A 71 -4.65 26.45 13.55
N ARG A 72 -5.71 26.94 14.20
CA ARG A 72 -5.60 27.77 15.41
C ARG A 72 -4.99 27.00 16.58
N LEU A 73 -5.45 25.77 16.80
CA LEU A 73 -4.92 24.89 17.85
C LEU A 73 -3.44 24.53 17.63
N ALA A 74 -3.01 24.39 16.37
CA ALA A 74 -1.62 24.10 16.01
C ALA A 74 -0.71 25.35 16.08
N ALA A 75 -1.29 26.55 16.04
CA ALA A 75 -0.57 27.82 16.17
C ALA A 75 -0.41 28.26 17.62
N GLU A 76 -1.17 27.68 18.56
CA GLU A 76 -0.97 27.88 19.99
C GLU A 76 0.30 27.15 20.44
N PRO A 77 1.30 27.87 21.00
CA PRO A 77 2.47 27.24 21.60
C PRO A 77 2.04 26.32 22.76
N VAL A 78 2.64 25.13 22.85
CA VAL A 78 2.36 24.14 23.91
C VAL A 78 2.98 24.55 25.28
N ASP A 79 3.68 25.69 25.36
CA ASP A 79 4.21 26.24 26.60
C ASP A 79 3.55 27.59 26.94
N PRO A 80 3.18 27.85 28.22
CA PRO A 80 2.66 29.15 28.62
C PRO A 80 3.78 30.20 28.60
N PRO A 81 3.57 31.41 28.07
CA PRO A 81 4.53 32.49 28.24
C PRO A 81 4.47 33.01 29.69
N THR A 82 5.54 32.77 30.45
CA THR A 82 5.90 33.58 31.62
C THR A 82 6.40 34.94 31.14
N ASP A 83 5.49 35.85 30.79
CA ASP A 83 5.75 37.29 30.84
C ASP A 83 4.44 38.10 30.77
N PRO A 84 4.04 38.89 31.79
CA PRO A 84 2.78 39.64 31.77
C PRO A 84 2.82 40.98 31.01
N THR A 85 3.81 41.24 30.14
CA THR A 85 4.07 42.60 29.63
C THR A 85 4.22 42.76 28.12
N ALA A 86 3.56 41.92 27.31
CA ALA A 86 3.51 42.11 25.85
C ALA A 86 2.10 42.50 25.39
N GLY A 87 2.00 43.74 24.88
CA GLY A 87 0.76 44.38 24.45
C GLY A 87 0.10 43.77 23.21
N CYS A 88 -1.14 44.23 22.99
CA CYS A 88 -2.08 43.87 21.93
C CYS A 88 -1.43 43.83 20.52
N PRO A 89 -1.60 42.74 19.73
CA PRO A 89 -1.16 42.74 18.33
C PRO A 89 -2.14 43.53 17.44
N PRO A 90 -1.67 44.19 16.36
CA PRO A 90 -2.53 44.97 15.48
C PRO A 90 -3.41 44.08 14.58
N ASP A 91 -4.62 44.58 14.29
CA ASP A 91 -5.62 44.01 13.39
C ASP A 91 -5.01 43.57 12.05
N ARG A 92 -5.14 42.27 11.73
CA ARG A 92 -4.76 41.70 10.45
C ARG A 92 -6.00 41.74 9.53
N PRO A 93 -5.91 42.25 8.29
CA PRO A 93 -7.05 42.32 7.40
C PRO A 93 -7.57 40.91 7.07
N ALA A 94 -8.88 40.78 7.00
CA ALA A 94 -9.59 39.55 6.68
C ALA A 94 -9.12 38.95 5.33
N PRO A 95 -8.99 37.62 5.22
CA PRO A 95 -8.65 37.00 3.94
C PRO A 95 -9.81 37.17 2.96
N THR A 96 -9.51 37.79 1.82
CA THR A 96 -10.35 37.91 0.63
C THR A 96 -10.94 36.56 0.22
N ASP A 97 -12.19 36.58 -0.26
CA ASP A 97 -12.99 35.46 -0.79
C ASP A 97 -12.27 34.69 -1.92
N ALA A 98 -11.26 33.90 -1.56
CA ALA A 98 -10.73 32.85 -2.40
C ALA A 98 -11.64 31.63 -2.25
N GLU A 99 -12.20 31.20 -3.37
CA GLU A 99 -12.96 29.96 -3.55
C GLU A 99 -12.34 28.84 -2.68
N PRO A 100 -13.10 28.19 -1.77
CA PRO A 100 -12.51 27.28 -0.80
C PRO A 100 -11.76 26.18 -1.55
N PRO A 101 -10.45 25.99 -1.30
CA PRO A 101 -9.71 24.91 -1.94
C PRO A 101 -10.43 23.61 -1.58
N SER A 102 -10.90 22.88 -2.60
CA SER A 102 -11.53 21.57 -2.46
C SER A 102 -10.75 20.76 -1.42
N ALA A 103 -11.42 20.44 -0.31
CA ALA A 103 -10.78 19.80 0.83
C ALA A 103 -10.03 18.54 0.33
N PRO A 104 -8.72 18.40 0.61
CA PRO A 104 -8.00 17.22 0.17
C PRO A 104 -8.62 16.02 0.86
N THR A 105 -9.22 15.13 0.06
CA THR A 105 -9.76 13.88 0.54
C THR A 105 -8.61 13.06 1.11
N LEU A 106 -8.64 12.81 2.42
CA LEU A 106 -7.75 11.84 3.06
C LEU A 106 -7.95 10.47 2.38
N ARG A 107 -7.00 10.06 1.53
CA ARG A 107 -7.02 8.74 0.91
C ARG A 107 -6.23 7.78 1.79
N VAL A 108 -6.91 6.78 2.32
CA VAL A 108 -6.27 5.70 3.09
C VAL A 108 -5.29 4.97 2.17
N PRO A 109 -4.03 4.73 2.59
CA PRO A 109 -3.09 3.95 1.79
C PRO A 109 -3.63 2.52 1.57
N PRO A 110 -3.20 1.82 0.50
CA PRO A 110 -3.74 0.50 0.23
C PRO A 110 -3.41 -0.44 1.39
N MET A 111 -4.46 -1.00 1.99
CA MET A 111 -4.34 -1.91 3.13
C MET A 111 -4.05 -3.32 2.61
N SER A 112 -3.11 -4.00 3.26
CA SER A 112 -2.85 -5.39 2.90
C SER A 112 -4.09 -6.25 3.07
N GLY A 113 -4.36 -7.10 2.08
CA GLY A 113 -5.55 -7.94 1.98
C GLY A 113 -6.74 -7.31 1.26
N LEU A 114 -6.70 -6.02 0.92
CA LEU A 114 -7.81 -5.33 0.23
C LEU A 114 -7.35 -4.66 -1.07
N PRO A 115 -8.17 -4.65 -2.14
CA PRO A 115 -7.90 -3.82 -3.31
C PRO A 115 -7.93 -2.35 -2.92
N ARG A 116 -7.26 -1.52 -3.71
CA ARG A 116 -7.27 -0.07 -3.51
C ARG A 116 -8.67 0.50 -3.66
N ALA A 117 -9.15 1.15 -2.60
CA ALA A 117 -10.42 1.88 -2.61
C ALA A 117 -10.44 3.06 -3.61
N ASP A 118 -9.28 3.55 -4.03
CA ASP A 118 -9.15 4.58 -5.06
C ASP A 118 -8.88 4.05 -6.48
N SER A 119 -8.76 2.74 -6.68
CA SER A 119 -8.56 2.12 -7.99
C SER A 119 -9.84 1.43 -8.47
N ALA A 120 -10.49 2.00 -9.49
CA ALA A 120 -11.69 1.42 -10.08
C ALA A 120 -11.39 0.06 -10.75
N ALA A 121 -10.20 -0.08 -11.34
CA ALA A 121 -9.73 -1.31 -11.97
C ALA A 121 -9.56 -2.44 -10.94
N GLU A 122 -8.83 -2.21 -9.85
CA GLU A 122 -8.65 -3.24 -8.80
C GLU A 122 -9.98 -3.65 -8.17
N GLN A 123 -10.88 -2.69 -7.93
CA GLN A 123 -12.22 -2.98 -7.41
C GLN A 123 -13.09 -3.76 -8.40
N ALA A 124 -12.99 -3.47 -9.70
CA ALA A 124 -13.70 -4.24 -10.73
C ALA A 124 -13.16 -5.68 -10.80
N LEU A 125 -11.83 -5.83 -10.80
CA LEU A 125 -11.17 -7.14 -10.81
C LEU A 125 -11.53 -7.97 -9.58
N GLU A 126 -11.48 -7.39 -8.38
CA GLU A 126 -11.86 -8.11 -7.16
C GLU A 126 -13.34 -8.53 -7.17
N ARG A 127 -14.26 -7.64 -7.59
CA ARG A 127 -15.68 -8.00 -7.73
C ARG A 127 -15.89 -9.14 -8.71
N ALA A 128 -15.13 -9.19 -9.80
CA ALA A 128 -15.21 -10.25 -10.78
C ALA A 128 -14.62 -11.56 -10.24
N LEU A 129 -13.41 -11.53 -9.66
CA LEU A 129 -12.74 -12.68 -9.03
C LEU A 129 -13.59 -13.30 -7.92
N ALA A 130 -14.24 -12.49 -7.08
CA ALA A 130 -15.06 -12.96 -5.97
C ALA A 130 -16.24 -13.87 -6.40
N ARG A 131 -16.68 -13.77 -7.66
CA ARG A 131 -17.76 -14.61 -8.23
C ARG A 131 -17.27 -16.01 -8.60
N HIS A 132 -15.96 -16.23 -8.59
CA HIS A 132 -15.36 -17.47 -9.07
C HIS A 132 -14.68 -18.23 -7.95
N ARG A 133 -15.14 -19.47 -7.71
CA ARG A 133 -14.53 -20.35 -6.70
C ARG A 133 -13.07 -20.65 -6.98
N TRP A 134 -12.65 -20.69 -8.25
CA TRP A 134 -11.25 -20.93 -8.61
C TRP A 134 -10.30 -19.82 -8.15
N ALA A 135 -10.80 -18.61 -7.88
CA ALA A 135 -9.96 -17.48 -7.45
C ALA A 135 -9.61 -17.48 -5.95
N TYR A 136 -9.80 -18.60 -5.24
CA TYR A 136 -9.46 -18.73 -3.83
C TYR A 136 -7.96 -18.53 -3.56
N GLY A 137 -7.59 -18.21 -2.31
CA GLY A 137 -6.20 -18.10 -1.88
C GLY A 137 -5.49 -16.79 -2.26
N ARG A 138 -6.16 -15.93 -3.02
CA ARG A 138 -5.64 -14.62 -3.44
C ARG A 138 -5.48 -13.64 -2.27
N ARG A 139 -4.54 -12.72 -2.39
CA ARG A 139 -4.29 -11.64 -1.44
C ARG A 139 -3.95 -10.35 -2.18
N TRP A 140 -4.53 -9.24 -1.72
CA TRP A 140 -4.23 -7.92 -2.25
C TRP A 140 -3.14 -7.20 -1.47
N ASN A 141 -2.47 -6.24 -2.10
CA ASN A 141 -1.58 -5.25 -1.49
C ASN A 141 -0.58 -5.85 -0.49
N HIS A 142 0.21 -6.82 -0.95
CA HIS A 142 1.09 -7.59 -0.09
C HIS A 142 2.56 -7.24 -0.28
N THR A 143 3.28 -7.15 0.82
CA THR A 143 4.72 -6.94 0.82
C THR A 143 5.44 -8.27 0.90
N LEU A 144 6.08 -8.68 -0.18
CA LEU A 144 6.94 -9.85 -0.25
C LEU A 144 8.37 -9.47 0.17
N THR A 145 8.81 -10.05 1.29
CA THR A 145 10.21 -10.00 1.74
C THR A 145 10.79 -11.40 1.65
N TRP A 146 11.68 -11.63 0.69
CA TRP A 146 12.27 -12.96 0.45
C TRP A 146 13.60 -13.18 1.19
N HIS A 147 14.29 -12.11 1.56
CA HIS A 147 15.50 -12.15 2.37
C HIS A 147 15.56 -10.92 3.28
N THR A 148 16.17 -11.06 4.46
CA THR A 148 16.20 -10.00 5.50
C THR A 148 16.91 -8.73 5.06
N LEU A 149 17.88 -8.85 4.16
CA LEU A 149 18.66 -7.74 3.60
C LEU A 149 18.16 -7.29 2.22
N ALA A 150 17.18 -7.98 1.64
CA ALA A 150 16.67 -7.65 0.32
C ALA A 150 15.62 -6.53 0.39
N ARG A 151 15.54 -5.75 -0.69
CA ARG A 151 14.46 -4.78 -0.86
C ARG A 151 13.12 -5.53 -0.93
N PRO A 152 12.12 -5.16 -0.12
CA PRO A 152 10.80 -5.78 -0.19
C PRO A 152 10.06 -5.36 -1.47
N TYR A 153 9.26 -6.26 -2.03
CA TYR A 153 8.42 -6.00 -3.20
C TYR A 153 6.96 -5.85 -2.81
N ARG A 154 6.26 -4.86 -3.38
CA ARG A 154 4.83 -4.66 -3.16
C ARG A 154 4.04 -5.23 -4.34
N LEU A 155 3.24 -6.25 -4.07
CA LEU A 155 2.43 -6.96 -5.04
C LEU A 155 0.98 -6.48 -4.91
N ASP A 156 0.34 -6.12 -6.03
CA ASP A 156 -1.05 -5.64 -6.00
C ASP A 156 -2.00 -6.80 -5.71
N LEU A 157 -1.91 -7.89 -6.46
CA LEU A 157 -2.69 -9.10 -6.26
C LEU A 157 -1.78 -10.32 -6.42
N PHE A 158 -1.86 -11.29 -5.53
CA PHE A 158 -1.04 -12.50 -5.67
C PHE A 158 -1.66 -13.76 -5.06
N TRP A 159 -1.23 -14.91 -5.59
CA TRP A 159 -1.53 -16.26 -5.15
C TRP A 159 -0.26 -16.92 -4.60
N PRO A 160 -0.10 -17.04 -3.27
CA PRO A 160 1.13 -17.54 -2.66
C PRO A 160 1.43 -19.01 -2.98
N VAL A 161 0.39 -19.85 -3.11
CA VAL A 161 0.56 -21.29 -3.32
C VAL A 161 0.94 -21.58 -4.77
N GLU A 162 0.25 -20.93 -5.70
CA GLU A 162 0.48 -21.08 -7.13
C GLU A 162 1.66 -20.23 -7.62
N GLY A 163 2.13 -19.27 -6.83
CA GLY A 163 3.22 -18.39 -7.26
C GLY A 163 2.82 -17.52 -8.44
N LEU A 164 1.64 -16.90 -8.38
CA LEU A 164 1.18 -15.96 -9.42
C LEU A 164 1.04 -14.56 -8.81
N VAL A 165 1.59 -13.56 -9.49
CA VAL A 165 1.49 -12.14 -9.17
C VAL A 165 0.77 -11.45 -10.32
N VAL A 166 -0.13 -10.53 -9.98
CA VAL A 166 -0.84 -9.67 -10.91
C VAL A 166 -0.63 -8.22 -10.45
N GLU A 167 -0.12 -7.39 -11.35
CA GLU A 167 0.06 -5.95 -11.15
C GLU A 167 -0.95 -5.19 -12.04
N VAL A 168 -1.60 -4.18 -11.46
CA VAL A 168 -2.62 -3.38 -12.15
C VAL A 168 -2.07 -1.96 -12.32
N ASP A 169 -1.47 -1.70 -13.48
CA ASP A 169 -0.74 -0.47 -13.74
C ASP A 169 -1.67 0.67 -14.19
N GLY A 170 -1.49 1.82 -13.53
CA GLY A 170 -2.03 3.09 -14.00
C GLY A 170 -1.15 3.74 -15.09
N PRO A 171 -1.70 4.69 -15.87
CA PRO A 171 -0.97 5.37 -16.95
C PRO A 171 0.31 6.08 -16.48
N GLU A 172 0.41 6.42 -15.20
CA GLU A 172 1.57 7.06 -14.55
C GLU A 172 2.81 6.15 -14.44
N HIS A 173 2.68 4.85 -14.71
CA HIS A 173 3.79 3.89 -14.64
C HIS A 173 4.62 3.79 -15.93
N ARG A 174 4.27 4.52 -17.00
CA ARG A 174 4.92 4.42 -18.32
C ARG A 174 6.26 5.19 -18.46
N GLU A 175 6.75 5.85 -17.42
CA GLU A 175 8.00 6.62 -17.53
C GLU A 175 9.26 5.72 -17.55
N ARG A 176 10.03 5.84 -18.63
CA ARG A 176 11.19 5.02 -19.02
C ARG A 176 12.31 4.87 -17.97
N LEU A 177 12.34 5.69 -16.92
CA LEU A 177 13.34 5.64 -15.85
C LEU A 177 13.16 4.42 -14.91
N ARG A 178 12.01 3.74 -14.93
CA ARG A 178 11.74 2.56 -14.09
C ARG A 178 12.14 1.22 -14.73
N TYR A 179 12.54 1.21 -16.00
CA TYR A 179 12.67 -0.03 -16.77
C TYR A 179 13.75 -1.00 -16.29
N ALA A 180 14.90 -0.50 -15.83
CA ALA A 180 15.99 -1.36 -15.33
C ALA A 180 15.65 -1.98 -13.96
N ASP A 181 15.09 -1.18 -13.06
CA ASP A 181 14.62 -1.63 -11.74
C ASP A 181 13.47 -2.65 -11.88
N ASP A 182 12.56 -2.41 -12.83
CA ASP A 182 11.42 -3.27 -13.09
C ASP A 182 11.86 -4.62 -13.66
N ARG A 183 12.84 -4.64 -14.58
CA ARG A 183 13.43 -5.90 -15.07
C ARG A 183 14.15 -6.69 -13.99
N HIS A 184 14.90 -6.02 -13.12
CA HIS A 184 15.59 -6.71 -12.02
C HIS A 184 14.59 -7.31 -11.04
N ARG A 185 13.52 -6.56 -10.73
CA ARG A 185 12.40 -7.04 -9.92
C ARG A 185 11.73 -8.26 -10.54
N ASP A 186 11.41 -8.20 -11.83
CA ASP A 186 10.74 -9.30 -12.53
C ASP A 186 11.60 -10.56 -12.56
N ALA A 187 12.89 -10.41 -12.88
CA ALA A 187 13.84 -11.52 -12.85
C ALA A 187 13.95 -12.14 -11.45
N GLN A 188 13.98 -11.31 -10.40
CA GLN A 188 14.04 -11.81 -9.03
C GLN A 188 12.75 -12.55 -8.64
N LEU A 189 11.58 -12.03 -9.00
CA LEU A 189 10.30 -12.70 -8.75
C LEU A 189 10.23 -14.06 -9.46
N GLN A 190 10.71 -14.14 -10.71
CA GLN A 190 10.80 -15.39 -11.46
C GLN A 190 11.76 -16.39 -10.81
N LEU A 191 12.93 -15.94 -10.33
CA LEU A 191 13.88 -16.79 -9.59
C LEU A 191 13.28 -17.34 -8.29
N LEU A 192 12.36 -16.58 -7.68
CA LEU A 192 11.59 -17.01 -6.51
C LEU A 192 10.40 -17.91 -6.86
N GLY A 193 10.20 -18.24 -8.15
CA GLY A 193 9.15 -19.12 -8.65
C GLY A 193 7.83 -18.44 -8.98
N TYR A 194 7.78 -17.11 -8.97
CA TYR A 194 6.58 -16.33 -9.27
C TYR A 194 6.47 -15.96 -10.75
N ASP A 195 5.30 -16.22 -11.35
CA ASP A 195 4.93 -15.58 -12.63
C ASP A 195 4.31 -14.21 -12.35
N VAL A 196 4.65 -13.22 -13.17
CA VAL A 196 4.14 -11.84 -13.05
C VAL A 196 3.31 -11.52 -14.30
N LEU A 197 2.04 -11.18 -14.09
CA LEU A 197 1.15 -10.62 -15.10
C LEU A 197 0.93 -9.14 -14.85
N ARG A 198 0.94 -8.34 -15.92
CA ARG A 198 0.62 -6.91 -15.86
C ARG A 198 -0.59 -6.61 -16.71
N PHE A 199 -1.55 -5.91 -16.13
CA PHE A 199 -2.71 -5.38 -16.84
C PHE A 199 -2.79 -3.88 -16.65
N THR A 200 -3.10 -3.15 -17.71
CA THR A 200 -3.43 -1.74 -17.57
C THR A 200 -4.82 -1.58 -16.96
N ASN A 201 -5.05 -0.44 -16.30
CA ASN A 201 -6.40 -0.07 -15.85
C ASN A 201 -7.44 -0.19 -16.98
N ASP A 202 -7.09 0.25 -18.19
CA ASP A 202 -7.99 0.20 -19.34
C ASP A 202 -8.34 -1.24 -19.74
N GLN A 203 -7.37 -2.17 -19.73
CA GLN A 203 -7.63 -3.59 -20.02
C GLN A 203 -8.60 -4.19 -19.01
N VAL A 204 -8.38 -3.93 -17.71
CA VAL A 204 -9.26 -4.46 -16.65
C VAL A 204 -10.67 -3.88 -16.74
N LEU A 205 -10.79 -2.59 -17.07
CA LEU A 205 -12.09 -1.91 -17.15
C LEU A 205 -12.85 -2.20 -18.45
N SER A 206 -12.15 -2.46 -19.55
CA SER A 206 -12.76 -2.74 -20.85
C SER A 206 -13.18 -4.20 -21.01
N ASP A 207 -12.33 -5.15 -20.57
CA ASP A 207 -12.57 -6.57 -20.74
C ASP A 207 -12.02 -7.37 -19.55
N VAL A 208 -12.75 -7.30 -18.44
CA VAL A 208 -12.39 -8.04 -17.22
C VAL A 208 -12.44 -9.56 -17.43
N ASP A 209 -13.29 -10.06 -18.34
CA ASP A 209 -13.45 -11.50 -18.58
C ASP A 209 -12.21 -12.09 -19.27
N ALA A 210 -11.62 -11.37 -20.22
CA ALA A 210 -10.34 -11.76 -20.83
C ALA A 210 -9.19 -11.79 -19.81
N VAL A 211 -9.15 -10.80 -18.90
CA VAL A 211 -8.18 -10.75 -17.79
C VAL A 211 -8.35 -11.97 -16.88
N LEU A 212 -9.60 -12.27 -16.48
CA LEU A 212 -9.91 -13.44 -15.66
C LEU A 212 -9.54 -14.76 -16.33
N GLY A 213 -9.78 -14.89 -17.64
CA GLY A 213 -9.39 -16.06 -18.42
C GLY A 213 -7.89 -16.32 -18.34
N THR A 214 -7.08 -15.28 -18.58
CA THR A 214 -5.62 -15.36 -18.51
C THR A 214 -5.13 -15.78 -17.11
N ILE A 215 -5.67 -15.16 -16.06
CA ILE A 215 -5.33 -15.50 -14.66
C ILE A 215 -5.72 -16.95 -14.36
N ARG A 216 -6.93 -17.36 -14.73
CA ARG A 216 -7.44 -18.70 -14.48
C ARG A 216 -6.59 -19.77 -15.14
N ASP A 217 -6.19 -19.56 -16.39
CA ASP A 217 -5.46 -20.56 -17.17
C ASP A 217 -4.05 -20.80 -16.58
N LEU A 218 -3.36 -19.74 -16.13
CA LEU A 218 -2.10 -19.88 -15.39
C LEU A 218 -2.28 -20.58 -14.04
N LEU A 219 -3.29 -20.21 -13.26
CA LEU A 219 -3.58 -20.88 -11.99
C LEU A 219 -3.91 -22.36 -12.19
N ALA A 220 -4.66 -22.70 -13.23
CA ALA A 220 -5.00 -24.08 -13.57
C ALA A 220 -3.76 -24.90 -13.95
N GLY A 221 -2.80 -24.31 -14.68
CA GLY A 221 -1.53 -24.97 -15.01
C GLY A 221 -0.61 -25.21 -13.81
N ARG A 222 -0.73 -24.40 -12.75
CA ARG A 222 0.12 -24.46 -11.55
C ARG A 222 -0.49 -25.21 -10.37
N ARG A 223 -1.81 -25.39 -10.36
CA ARG A 223 -2.46 -26.23 -9.35
C ARG A 223 -2.21 -27.70 -9.69
N PRO A 224 -1.80 -28.52 -8.72
CA PRO A 224 -1.74 -29.95 -8.95
C PRO A 224 -3.14 -30.41 -9.37
N ALA A 225 -3.23 -31.10 -10.50
CA ALA A 225 -4.43 -31.81 -10.88
C ALA A 225 -4.65 -32.88 -9.81
N THR A 226 -5.49 -32.57 -8.82
CA THR A 226 -5.92 -33.54 -7.81
C THR A 226 -6.55 -34.72 -8.56
N VAL A 227 -5.80 -35.82 -8.64
CA VAL A 227 -6.22 -37.16 -9.05
C VAL A 227 -7.05 -37.20 -10.34
N ARG A 228 -6.40 -37.14 -11.50
CA ARG A 228 -6.98 -37.64 -12.77
C ARG A 228 -6.68 -39.12 -13.05
N ASP A 229 -6.09 -39.84 -12.07
CA ASP A 229 -5.46 -41.15 -12.33
C ASP A 229 -5.96 -42.35 -11.49
N GLU A 230 -6.99 -42.22 -10.63
CA GLU A 230 -7.47 -43.38 -9.85
C GLU A 230 -8.71 -44.08 -10.44
N GLU A 231 -9.57 -43.42 -11.22
CA GLU A 231 -10.77 -44.07 -11.78
C GLU A 231 -10.53 -44.78 -13.12
N THR A 232 -9.52 -44.39 -13.91
CA THR A 232 -9.26 -45.04 -15.22
C THR A 232 -8.44 -46.33 -15.09
N ARG A 233 -7.84 -46.62 -13.92
CA ARG A 233 -7.10 -47.89 -13.69
C ARG A 233 -7.95 -49.01 -13.08
N HIS A 234 -9.14 -48.72 -12.55
CA HIS A 234 -10.00 -49.75 -11.95
C HIS A 234 -11.08 -50.32 -12.90
N HIS A 235 -11.15 -49.84 -14.15
CA HIS A 235 -12.08 -50.34 -15.16
C HIS A 235 -11.41 -51.16 -16.28
N ALA A 236 -10.12 -51.45 -16.16
CA ALA A 236 -9.38 -52.29 -17.10
C ALA A 236 -9.04 -53.68 -16.52
N ASP A 237 -9.51 -54.01 -15.33
CA ASP A 237 -9.16 -55.27 -14.62
C ASP A 237 -10.36 -55.95 -13.93
N ARG A 238 -11.57 -55.82 -14.51
CA ARG A 238 -12.76 -56.62 -14.17
C ARG A 238 -13.52 -56.99 -15.42
#